data_AF-A0A920CWF3-F1
#
_entry.id   AF-A0A920CWF3-F1
#
_cell.length_a   1.000
_cell.length_b   1.000
_cell.length_c   1.000
_cell.angle_alpha   90.00
_cell.angle_beta   90.00
_cell.angle_gamma   90.00
#
_symmetry.space_group_name_H-M   'P 1'
#
loop_
_entity.id
_entity.type
_entity.pdbx_description
1 polymer ?
#
loop_
_entity_poly.entity_id
_entity_poly.type
_entity_poly.pdbx_seq_one_letter_code
_entity_poly.pdbx_strand_id
1 'polypeptide(L)'
;MEKHVREVAEKLADAGYEPDHKLLYLNEPGAGHLEKDWAARLASPLIHFFGGKGKECFLSLDGSGEVGIKGPACRLNPILESDHGLRRTLLRVSYEVQDEAVLEVRNASARISVRKKKGICDSNVNTGARKSRGAWHSKGACSVR
;
A
#
# COMPACT_ATOMS: atom_id res chain seq x y z
N MET A 1 -0.29 -12.08 -10.75
CA MET A 1 -0.28 -13.30 -9.91
C MET A 1 -0.36 -13.00 -8.40
N GLU A 2 0.00 -11.78 -7.96
CA GLU A 2 -0.06 -11.31 -6.56
C GLU A 2 -1.35 -11.61 -5.80
N LYS A 3 -2.52 -11.45 -6.44
CA LYS A 3 -3.83 -11.61 -5.79
C LYS A 3 -3.99 -12.99 -5.14
N HIS A 4 -3.53 -14.06 -5.79
CA HIS A 4 -3.74 -15.42 -5.31
C HIS A 4 -2.88 -15.77 -4.09
N VAL A 5 -1.60 -15.35 -4.07
CA VAL A 5 -0.70 -15.69 -2.95
C VAL A 5 -1.07 -14.91 -1.69
N ARG A 6 -1.43 -13.63 -1.84
CA ARG A 6 -1.89 -12.84 -0.69
C ARG A 6 -3.18 -13.40 -0.10
N GLU A 7 -4.15 -13.76 -0.92
CA GLU A 7 -5.41 -14.35 -0.44
C GLU A 7 -5.17 -15.62 0.38
N VAL A 8 -4.19 -16.43 0.00
CA VAL A 8 -3.79 -17.61 0.80
C VAL A 8 -3.18 -17.18 2.14
N ALA A 9 -2.28 -16.20 2.15
CA ALA A 9 -1.68 -15.69 3.38
C ALA A 9 -2.74 -15.09 4.35
N GLU A 10 -3.72 -14.35 3.83
CA GLU A 10 -4.84 -13.84 4.63
C GLU A 10 -5.69 -14.97 5.21
N LYS A 11 -6.01 -16.01 4.42
CA LYS A 11 -6.75 -17.18 4.90
C LYS A 11 -6.01 -17.94 6.00
N LEU A 12 -4.68 -18.04 5.91
CA LEU A 12 -3.86 -18.67 6.95
C LEU A 12 -3.84 -17.81 8.22
N ALA A 13 -3.71 -16.50 8.08
CA ALA A 13 -3.80 -15.58 9.21
C ALA A 13 -5.16 -15.67 9.91
N ASP A 14 -6.26 -15.71 9.15
CA ASP A 14 -7.62 -15.85 9.66
C ASP A 14 -7.87 -17.23 10.31
N ALA A 15 -7.12 -18.26 9.89
CA ALA A 15 -7.13 -19.59 10.52
C ALA A 15 -6.29 -19.67 11.82
N GLY A 16 -5.66 -18.56 12.25
CA GLY A 16 -4.90 -18.49 13.51
C GLY A 16 -3.39 -18.64 13.36
N TYR A 17 -2.85 -18.67 12.13
CA TYR A 17 -1.41 -18.57 11.94
C TYR A 17 -0.96 -17.14 12.19
N GLU A 18 -0.36 -16.89 13.35
CA GLU A 18 0.16 -15.57 13.75
C GLU A 18 1.10 -15.01 12.67
N PRO A 19 0.73 -13.89 12.00
CA PRO A 19 1.63 -13.18 11.11
C PRO A 19 2.90 -12.77 11.86
N ASP A 20 4.03 -12.71 11.13
CA ASP A 20 5.34 -12.30 11.65
C ASP A 20 5.96 -13.28 12.67
N HIS A 21 5.26 -14.38 13.02
CA HIS A 21 5.74 -15.43 13.92
C HIS A 21 5.60 -16.82 13.33
N LYS A 22 4.40 -17.22 12.92
CA LYS A 22 4.08 -18.55 12.36
C LYS A 22 3.87 -18.49 10.84
N LEU A 23 3.68 -17.30 10.30
CA LEU A 23 3.44 -17.06 8.89
C LEU A 23 4.26 -15.85 8.42
N LEU A 24 5.12 -16.08 7.42
CA LEU A 24 5.76 -15.02 6.65
C LEU A 24 5.16 -14.94 5.26
N TYR A 25 4.94 -13.70 4.84
CA TYR A 25 4.51 -13.35 3.50
C TYR A 25 5.43 -12.27 2.99
N LEU A 26 5.87 -12.36 1.73
CA LEU A 26 6.67 -11.33 1.07
C LEU A 26 6.12 -11.08 -0.32
N ASN A 27 5.80 -9.82 -0.58
CA ASN A 27 5.35 -9.34 -1.88
C ASN A 27 6.30 -8.26 -2.37
N GLU A 28 6.98 -8.52 -3.47
CA GLU A 28 7.85 -7.54 -4.12
C GLU A 28 7.42 -7.44 -5.59
N PRO A 29 6.59 -6.44 -5.93
CA PRO A 29 6.01 -6.30 -7.27
C PRO A 29 7.06 -6.19 -8.39
N GLY A 30 8.25 -5.70 -8.06
CA GLY A 30 9.36 -5.54 -9.01
C GLY A 30 10.17 -6.80 -9.29
N ALA A 31 10.02 -7.86 -8.49
CA ALA A 31 10.82 -9.07 -8.64
C ALA A 31 10.07 -10.11 -9.49
N GLY A 32 10.75 -10.57 -10.55
CA GLY A 32 10.18 -11.44 -11.57
C GLY A 32 10.40 -12.92 -11.30
N HIS A 33 10.17 -13.72 -12.35
CA HIS A 33 10.47 -15.14 -12.38
C HIS A 33 11.87 -15.40 -12.95
N LEU A 34 12.87 -14.72 -12.38
CA LEU A 34 14.27 -14.86 -12.77
C LEU A 34 15.04 -15.51 -11.63
N GLU A 35 16.06 -16.31 -11.96
CA GLU A 35 16.89 -17.01 -10.98
C GLU A 35 17.48 -16.05 -9.94
N LYS A 36 17.93 -14.87 -10.36
CA LYS A 36 18.44 -13.83 -9.46
C LYS A 36 17.43 -13.40 -8.38
N ASP A 37 16.15 -13.30 -8.76
CA ASP A 37 15.08 -12.83 -7.88
C ASP A 37 14.65 -13.96 -6.92
N TRP A 38 14.79 -15.21 -7.35
CA TRP A 38 14.65 -16.38 -6.49
C TRP A 38 15.80 -16.51 -5.50
N ALA A 39 17.04 -16.36 -5.97
CA ALA A 39 18.24 -16.41 -5.14
C ALA A 39 18.20 -15.35 -4.04
N ALA A 40 17.75 -14.14 -4.36
CA ALA A 40 17.58 -13.05 -3.39
C ALA A 40 16.59 -13.39 -2.25
N ARG A 41 15.62 -14.28 -2.50
CA ARG A 41 14.59 -14.67 -1.52
C ARG A 41 14.91 -15.97 -0.80
N LEU A 42 15.79 -16.80 -1.34
CA LEU A 42 16.09 -18.15 -0.83
C LEU A 42 16.55 -18.15 0.63
N ALA A 43 17.24 -17.09 1.06
CA ALA A 43 17.68 -16.94 2.44
C ALA A 43 16.51 -16.75 3.42
N SER A 44 15.40 -16.13 2.99
CA SER A 44 14.27 -15.78 3.87
C SER A 44 13.63 -16.99 4.59
N PRO A 45 13.24 -18.09 3.90
CA PRO A 45 12.70 -19.25 4.60
C PRO A 45 13.72 -19.91 5.54
N LEU A 46 15.00 -19.93 5.19
CA LEU A 46 16.04 -20.51 6.05
C LEU A 46 16.21 -19.67 7.34
N ILE A 47 16.23 -18.35 7.21
CA ILE A 47 16.28 -17.43 8.36
C ILE A 47 15.01 -17.57 9.20
N HIS A 48 13.84 -17.74 8.58
CA HIS A 48 12.58 -17.90 9.31
C HIS A 48 12.53 -19.19 10.15
N PHE A 49 12.95 -20.32 9.58
CA PHE A 49 12.84 -21.62 10.26
C PHE A 49 14.01 -21.90 11.20
N PHE A 50 15.21 -21.43 10.88
CA PHE A 50 16.43 -21.80 11.60
C PHE A 50 17.19 -20.62 12.19
N GLY A 51 16.83 -19.38 11.82
CA GLY A 51 17.45 -18.17 12.35
C GLY A 51 16.91 -17.78 13.73
N GLY A 52 17.60 -16.85 14.37
CA GLY A 52 17.13 -16.19 15.59
C GLY A 52 16.18 -15.02 15.29
N LYS A 53 15.58 -14.45 16.35
CA LYS A 53 14.85 -13.19 16.24
C LYS A 53 15.83 -12.05 15.97
N GLY A 54 15.91 -11.59 14.73
CA GLY A 54 16.66 -10.39 14.34
C GLY A 54 16.00 -9.10 14.86
N LYS A 55 16.73 -7.99 14.79
CA LYS A 55 16.17 -6.66 15.09
C LYS A 55 15.54 -6.08 13.83
N GLU A 56 14.39 -5.45 13.99
CA GLU A 56 13.70 -4.73 12.93
C GLU A 56 14.43 -3.41 12.67
N CYS A 57 14.87 -3.18 11.44
CA CYS A 57 15.76 -2.06 11.13
C CYS A 57 15.21 -1.11 10.07
N PHE A 58 14.42 -1.61 9.12
CA PHE A 58 13.98 -0.79 8.00
C PHE A 58 12.55 -1.14 7.59
N LEU A 59 11.72 -0.10 7.38
CA LEU A 59 10.34 -0.23 6.90
C LEU A 59 10.19 0.59 5.62
N SER A 60 9.86 -0.07 4.51
CA SER A 60 9.51 0.58 3.25
C SER A 60 8.04 0.41 2.92
N LEU A 61 7.52 1.32 2.11
CA LEU A 61 6.19 1.23 1.53
C LEU A 61 6.34 1.12 0.03
N ASP A 62 6.15 -0.07 -0.51
CA ASP A 62 6.25 -0.28 -1.96
C ASP A 62 4.92 0.09 -2.62
N GLY A 63 4.98 0.97 -3.62
CA GLY A 63 3.82 1.43 -4.38
C GLY A 63 3.86 2.91 -4.69
N SER A 64 2.75 3.42 -5.25
CA SER A 64 2.60 4.86 -5.48
C SER A 64 2.48 5.60 -4.16
N GLY A 65 3.29 6.66 -3.97
CA GLY A 65 3.18 7.58 -2.82
C GLY A 65 1.93 8.46 -2.87
N GLU A 66 1.17 8.42 -3.97
CA GLU A 66 -0.04 9.18 -4.17
C GLU A 66 -1.21 8.24 -4.50
N VAL A 67 -2.38 8.52 -3.92
CA VAL A 67 -3.63 7.81 -4.23
C VAL A 67 -4.65 8.83 -4.70
N GLY A 68 -5.14 8.65 -5.93
CA GLY A 68 -6.15 9.53 -6.50
C GLY A 68 -7.50 9.44 -5.76
N ILE A 69 -8.17 10.59 -5.59
CA ILE A 69 -9.50 10.66 -4.97
C ILE A 69 -10.55 9.86 -5.76
N LYS A 70 -10.37 9.77 -7.08
CA LYS A 70 -11.14 8.92 -7.98
C LYS A 70 -10.23 7.83 -8.51
N GLY A 71 -10.58 6.58 -8.25
CA GLY A 71 -9.79 5.45 -8.72
C GLY A 71 -10.17 4.14 -8.01
N PRO A 72 -9.57 3.02 -8.42
CA PRO A 72 -9.69 1.77 -7.70
C PRO A 72 -9.07 1.90 -6.30
N ALA A 73 -9.57 1.12 -5.35
CA ALA A 73 -8.96 1.03 -4.03
C ALA A 73 -7.50 0.57 -4.14
N CYS A 74 -6.60 1.29 -3.48
CA CYS A 74 -5.20 0.92 -3.40
C CYS A 74 -4.97 0.04 -2.16
N ARG A 75 -3.90 -0.73 -2.16
CA ARG A 75 -3.45 -1.50 -1.00
C ARG A 75 -2.00 -1.13 -0.71
N LEU A 76 -1.72 -0.89 0.56
CA LEU A 76 -0.36 -0.64 1.01
C LEU A 76 0.41 -1.96 1.09
N ASN A 77 1.68 -1.90 0.70
CA ASN A 77 2.61 -3.02 0.77
C ASN A 77 3.80 -2.66 1.68
N PRO A 78 3.60 -2.61 3.01
CA PRO A 78 4.69 -2.36 3.94
C PRO A 78 5.66 -3.55 3.94
N ILE A 79 6.93 -3.32 3.62
CA ILE A 79 7.99 -4.34 3.69
C ILE A 79 8.91 -3.96 4.83
N LEU A 80 9.01 -4.87 5.80
CA LEU A 80 9.90 -4.76 6.93
C LEU A 80 11.15 -5.63 6.69
N GLU A 81 12.31 -5.08 7.02
CA GLU A 81 13.61 -5.74 6.92
C GLU A 81 14.32 -5.75 8.28
N SER A 82 14.88 -6.91 8.63
CA SER A 82 15.69 -7.09 9.84
C SER A 82 17.19 -6.86 9.58
N ASP A 83 17.97 -6.65 10.63
CA ASP A 83 19.46 -6.64 10.60
C ASP A 83 20.11 -7.85 9.93
N HIS A 84 19.47 -9.01 9.98
CA HIS A 84 19.94 -10.24 9.33
C HIS A 84 19.37 -10.46 7.91
N GLY A 85 18.75 -9.43 7.32
CA GLY A 85 18.27 -9.46 5.93
C GLY A 85 16.96 -10.20 5.69
N LEU A 86 16.23 -10.62 6.73
CA LEU A 86 14.88 -11.17 6.57
C LEU A 86 13.92 -10.05 6.16
N ARG A 87 13.31 -10.21 4.99
CA ARG A 87 12.31 -9.27 4.45
C ARG A 87 10.93 -9.91 4.49
N ARG A 88 9.94 -9.15 4.96
CA ARG A 88 8.55 -9.60 5.04
C ARG A 88 7.58 -8.45 4.82
N THR A 89 6.48 -8.75 4.15
CA THR A 89 5.35 -7.86 4.03
C THR A 89 4.43 -8.01 5.23
N LEU A 90 4.18 -6.91 5.94
CA LEU A 90 3.34 -6.93 7.14
C LEU A 90 1.86 -7.10 6.75
N LEU A 91 1.20 -8.13 7.30
CA LEU A 91 -0.22 -8.44 7.05
C LEU A 91 -1.15 -7.73 8.04
N ARG A 92 -0.65 -7.40 9.23
CA ARG A 92 -1.41 -6.74 10.30
C ARG A 92 -0.62 -5.52 10.75
N VAL A 93 -1.01 -4.36 10.26
CA VAL A 93 -0.39 -3.06 10.59
C VAL A 93 -1.48 -2.09 10.97
N SER A 94 -1.19 -1.25 11.97
CA SER A 94 -2.05 -0.12 12.32
C SER A 94 -1.58 1.11 11.55
N TYR A 95 -2.52 1.80 10.92
CA TYR A 95 -2.26 3.03 10.19
C TYR A 95 -2.96 4.19 10.88
N GLU A 96 -2.29 5.33 10.95
CA GLU A 96 -2.88 6.59 11.39
C GLU A 96 -3.25 7.42 10.16
N VAL A 97 -4.47 7.98 10.17
CA VAL A 97 -4.97 8.84 9.10
C VAL A 97 -5.09 10.26 9.64
N GLN A 98 -4.41 11.21 9.00
CA GLN A 98 -4.45 12.62 9.41
C GLN A 98 -5.83 13.26 9.24
N ASP A 99 -6.57 12.90 8.19
CA ASP A 99 -7.94 13.37 7.93
C ASP A 99 -8.87 12.21 7.55
N GLU A 100 -9.60 11.70 8.54
CA GLU A 100 -10.57 10.62 8.39
C GLU A 100 -11.80 10.99 7.52
N ALA A 101 -12.05 12.29 7.28
CA ALA A 101 -13.12 12.72 6.38
C ALA A 101 -12.78 12.45 4.91
N VAL A 102 -11.49 12.28 4.60
CA VAL A 102 -10.97 12.06 3.26
C VAL A 102 -10.60 10.60 3.04
N LEU A 103 -9.96 9.95 4.01
CA LEU A 103 -9.37 8.64 3.84
C LEU A 103 -9.82 7.65 4.92
N GLU A 104 -10.05 6.40 4.51
CA GLU A 104 -10.27 5.28 5.42
C GLU A 104 -9.29 4.15 5.08
N VAL A 105 -8.63 3.60 6.11
CA VAL A 105 -7.75 2.43 5.99
C VAL A 105 -8.39 1.24 6.68
N ARG A 106 -8.59 0.15 5.96
CA ARG A 106 -9.08 -1.10 6.53
C ARG A 106 -7.91 -1.92 7.07
N ASN A 107 -7.68 -1.82 8.37
CA ASN A 107 -6.54 -2.41 9.11
C ASN A 107 -6.28 -3.89 8.80
N ALA A 108 -7.33 -4.71 8.66
CA ALA A 108 -7.17 -6.14 8.39
C ALA A 108 -6.52 -6.47 7.04
N SER A 109 -6.49 -5.53 6.09
CA SER A 109 -6.05 -5.81 4.72
C SER A 109 -5.20 -4.72 4.09
N ALA A 110 -4.80 -3.72 4.89
CA ALA A 110 -4.09 -2.51 4.49
C ALA A 110 -4.67 -1.84 3.22
N ARG A 111 -6.00 -1.98 3.01
CA ARG A 111 -6.69 -1.38 1.86
C ARG A 111 -7.06 0.05 2.19
N ILE A 112 -6.67 0.95 1.31
CA ILE A 112 -7.03 2.36 1.34
C ILE A 112 -8.28 2.54 0.48
N SER A 113 -9.30 3.16 1.07
CA SER A 113 -10.45 3.69 0.35
C SER A 113 -10.59 5.18 0.63
N VAL A 114 -10.61 5.98 -0.42
CA VAL A 114 -10.94 7.40 -0.31
C VAL A 114 -12.45 7.54 -0.15
N ARG A 115 -12.90 8.25 0.88
CA ARG A 115 -14.33 8.54 1.06
C ARG A 115 -14.76 9.53 -0.01
N LYS A 116 -15.79 9.18 -0.77
CA LYS A 116 -16.52 10.18 -1.54
C LYS A 116 -17.29 11.04 -0.54
N LYS A 117 -16.90 12.31 -0.35
CA LYS A 117 -17.81 13.28 0.26
C LYS A 117 -19.12 13.24 -0.55
N LYS A 118 -20.23 12.93 0.11
CA LYS A 118 -21.58 13.00 -0.48
C LYS A 118 -21.99 14.47 -0.53
N GLY A 119 -21.26 15.26 -1.33
CA GLY A 119 -21.64 16.61 -1.70
C GLY A 119 -22.28 16.54 -3.07
N ILE A 120 -23.56 16.88 -3.14
CA ILE A 120 -24.23 17.22 -4.39
C ILE A 120 -23.39 18.33 -5.03
N CYS A 121 -22.66 18.00 -6.09
CA CYS A 121 -22.21 19.02 -7.02
C CYS A 121 -23.41 19.32 -7.91
N ASP A 122 -24.18 20.34 -7.55
CA ASP A 122 -25.07 21.00 -8.49
C ASP A 122 -24.20 21.49 -9.65
N SER A 123 -24.15 20.69 -10.71
CA SER A 123 -23.73 21.20 -12.00
C SER A 123 -24.83 22.12 -12.47
N ASN A 124 -24.76 23.40 -12.06
CA ASN A 124 -25.42 24.48 -12.77
C ASN A 124 -24.85 24.50 -14.18
N VAL A 125 -25.48 23.75 -15.08
CA VAL A 125 -25.31 23.90 -16.52
C VAL A 125 -26.03 25.18 -16.88
N ASN A 126 -25.36 26.32 -16.69
CA ASN A 126 -25.82 27.56 -17.27
C ASN A 126 -25.42 27.54 -18.75
N THR A 127 -26.36 27.14 -19.60
CA THR A 127 -26.28 27.31 -21.05
C THR A 127 -26.26 28.80 -21.37
N GLY A 128 -25.06 29.36 -21.51
CA GLY A 128 -24.82 30.74 -21.95
C GLY A 128 -23.70 30.77 -22.97
N ALA A 129 -24.06 31.08 -24.21
CA ALA A 129 -23.20 31.00 -25.38
C ALA A 129 -22.05 32.04 -25.42
N ARG A 130 -20.93 31.58 -26.00
CA ARG A 130 -19.96 32.28 -26.87
C ARG A 130 -19.09 33.46 -26.38
N LYS A 131 -17.79 33.24 -26.65
CA LYS A 131 -16.72 34.11 -27.21
C LYS A 131 -15.90 35.02 -26.27
N SER A 132 -14.63 34.60 -26.11
CA SER A 132 -13.41 35.22 -26.66
C SER A 132 -12.31 35.62 -25.66
N ARG A 133 -11.08 35.17 -26.03
CA ARG A 133 -9.72 35.70 -25.79
C ARG A 133 -9.30 36.16 -24.38
N GLY A 134 -8.21 35.56 -23.88
CA GLY A 134 -7.36 36.16 -22.86
C GLY A 134 -6.53 35.14 -22.09
N ALA A 135 -5.24 35.05 -22.38
CA ALA A 135 -4.28 34.24 -21.65
C ALA A 135 -3.96 34.84 -20.27
N TRP A 136 -4.03 34.05 -19.19
CA TRP A 136 -3.27 34.30 -17.95
C TRP A 136 -2.85 32.97 -17.32
N HIS A 137 -1.55 32.82 -17.10
CA HIS A 137 -0.95 31.79 -16.27
C HIS A 137 -1.26 32.06 -14.79
N SER A 138 -1.53 31.03 -13.99
CA SER A 138 -1.07 30.99 -12.61
C SER A 138 -0.94 29.55 -12.10
N LYS A 139 0.24 29.30 -11.52
CA LYS A 139 0.68 28.09 -10.84
C LYS A 139 -0.04 27.99 -9.50
N GLY A 140 -0.46 26.79 -9.11
CA GLY A 140 -0.88 26.47 -7.75
C GLY A 140 -0.01 25.35 -7.19
N ALA A 141 1.12 25.72 -6.59
CA ALA A 141 1.92 24.83 -5.75
C ALA A 141 1.25 24.71 -4.38
N CYS A 142 1.11 23.49 -3.84
CA CYS A 142 0.72 23.29 -2.45
C CYS A 142 1.99 22.99 -1.64
N SER A 143 2.36 23.94 -0.77
CA SER A 143 3.50 23.88 0.14
C SER A 143 3.15 23.03 1.37
N VAL A 144 4.03 22.11 1.73
CA VAL A 144 4.06 21.41 3.01
C VAL A 144 4.67 22.34 4.08
N ARG A 145 4.08 22.39 5.28
CA ARG A 145 4.74 22.78 6.52
C ARG A 145 4.44 21.74 7.58
#